data_AF-A0A947BKN9-F1
#
_entry.id   AF-A0A947BKN9-F1
#
_cell.length_a   1.000
_cell.length_b   1.000
_cell.length_c   1.000
_cell.angle_alpha   90.00
_cell.angle_beta   90.00
_cell.angle_gamma   90.00
#
_symmetry.space_group_name_H-M   'P 1'
#
loop_
_entity.id
_entity.type
_entity.pdbx_description
1 polymer ?
#
loop_
_entity_poly.entity_id
_entity_poly.type
_entity_poly.pdbx_seq_one_letter_code
_entity_poly.pdbx_strand_id
1 'polypeptide(L)'
;RLQLHWIRDAISQTIVRTHWNHLAILNLRNDLHANQHNLTRLVLQIVENKRHTNKAMAIWEEHNATALQRYDGILNEFSAMRSCDFPTISVAVSEVRRLVQLGKREHARIEAS
;
A
#
# COMPACT_ATOMS: atom_id res chain seq x y z
N ARG A 1 6.02 -9.33 3.14
CA ARG A 1 6.40 -7.91 3.27
C ARG A 1 5.18 -7.01 3.33
N LEU A 2 4.63 -6.51 2.22
CA LEU A 2 3.52 -5.53 2.29
C LEU A 2 2.13 -6.09 2.67
N GLN A 3 1.91 -7.42 2.64
CA GLN A 3 0.62 -8.02 3.04
C GLN A 3 -0.65 -7.37 2.43
N LEU A 4 -0.59 -6.83 1.21
CA LEU A 4 -1.74 -6.14 0.60
C LEU A 4 -2.99 -7.02 0.45
N HIS A 5 -2.78 -8.34 0.37
CA HIS A 5 -3.89 -9.31 0.38
C HIS A 5 -4.68 -9.25 1.68
N TRP A 6 -4.03 -9.07 2.83
CA TRP A 6 -4.72 -8.96 4.12
C TRP A 6 -5.65 -7.73 4.14
N ILE A 7 -5.20 -6.58 3.63
CA ILE A 7 -6.03 -5.37 3.54
C ILE A 7 -7.24 -5.63 2.63
N ARG A 8 -7.03 -6.28 1.48
CA ARG A 8 -8.11 -6.65 0.55
C ARG A 8 -9.13 -7.59 1.20
N ASP A 9 -8.66 -8.55 1.99
CA ASP A 9 -9.51 -9.52 2.66
C ASP A 9 -10.32 -8.81 3.77
N ALA A 10 -9.70 -7.90 4.54
CA ALA A 10 -10.38 -7.06 5.52
C ALA A 10 -11.46 -6.16 4.89
N ILE A 11 -11.17 -5.52 3.74
CA ILE A 11 -12.18 -4.76 2.96
C ILE A 11 -13.36 -5.67 2.60
N SER A 12 -13.08 -6.89 2.16
CA SER A 12 -14.12 -7.83 1.70
C SER A 12 -15.00 -8.36 2.83
N GLN A 13 -14.48 -8.39 4.06
CA GLN A 13 -15.21 -8.80 5.26
C GLN A 13 -15.98 -7.65 5.94
N THR A 14 -15.86 -6.42 5.44
CA THR A 14 -16.54 -5.26 6.03
C THR A 14 -18.05 -5.37 5.86
N ILE A 15 -18.79 -5.21 6.95
CA ILE A 15 -20.25 -5.30 6.96
C ILE A 15 -20.86 -4.11 6.21
N VAL A 16 -21.58 -4.39 5.13
CA VAL A 16 -22.33 -3.40 4.35
C VAL A 16 -23.69 -3.14 4.99
N ARG A 17 -23.95 -1.90 5.43
CA ARG A 17 -25.23 -1.53 6.08
C ARG A 17 -26.11 -0.59 5.27
N THR A 18 -25.52 0.19 4.37
CA THR A 18 -26.21 1.22 3.58
C THR A 18 -25.64 1.29 2.18
N HIS A 19 -26.36 1.95 1.26
CA HIS A 19 -25.87 2.23 -0.10
C HIS A 19 -24.54 3.00 -0.09
N TRP A 20 -24.43 4.05 0.73
CA TRP A 20 -23.21 4.84 0.85
C TRP A 20 -22.04 4.04 1.42
N ASN A 21 -22.32 3.12 2.33
CA ASN A 21 -21.29 2.24 2.89
C ASN A 21 -20.78 1.25 1.82
N HIS A 22 -21.66 0.74 0.96
CA HIS A 22 -21.25 -0.06 -0.20
C HIS A 22 -20.33 0.73 -1.15
N LEU A 23 -20.71 1.97 -1.50
CA LEU A 23 -19.90 2.84 -2.35
C LEU A 23 -18.54 3.18 -1.72
N ALA A 24 -18.50 3.41 -0.41
CA ALA A 24 -17.26 3.69 0.30
C ALA A 24 -16.29 2.50 0.26
N ILE A 25 -16.80 1.28 0.48
CA ILE A 25 -16.01 0.03 0.40
C ILE A 25 -15.50 -0.19 -1.04
N LEU A 26 -16.35 0.05 -2.05
CA LEU A 26 -15.95 -0.02 -3.45
C LEU A 26 -14.80 0.95 -3.76
N ASN A 27 -14.91 2.19 -3.29
CA ASN A 27 -13.86 3.21 -3.47
C ASN A 27 -12.56 2.80 -2.78
N LEU A 28 -12.61 2.29 -1.54
CA LEU A 28 -11.42 1.79 -0.85
C LEU A 28 -10.73 0.66 -1.62
N ARG A 29 -11.50 -0.27 -2.18
CA ARG A 29 -10.95 -1.36 -3.00
C ARG A 29 -10.25 -0.81 -4.24
N ASN A 30 -10.88 0.11 -4.96
CA ASN A 30 -10.32 0.73 -6.16
C ASN A 30 -9.03 1.50 -5.83
N ASP A 31 -9.03 2.25 -4.73
CA ASP A 31 -7.86 2.96 -4.23
C ASP A 31 -6.70 2.01 -3.89
N LEU A 32 -6.99 0.90 -3.21
CA LEU A 32 -5.97 -0.11 -2.90
C LEU A 32 -5.35 -0.68 -4.18
N HIS A 33 -6.18 -1.03 -5.18
CA HIS A 33 -5.69 -1.52 -6.48
C HIS A 33 -4.83 -0.47 -7.20
N ALA A 34 -5.26 0.78 -7.23
CA ALA A 34 -4.50 1.87 -7.84
C ALA A 34 -3.15 2.08 -7.13
N ASN A 35 -3.14 2.04 -5.80
CA ASN A 35 -1.92 2.16 -5.01
C ASN A 35 -0.95 0.99 -5.25
N GLN A 36 -1.46 -0.24 -5.30
CA GLN A 36 -0.65 -1.42 -5.63
C GLN A 36 -0.03 -1.30 -7.03
N HIS A 37 -0.82 -0.93 -8.04
CA HIS A 37 -0.32 -0.74 -9.40
C HIS A 37 0.77 0.34 -9.46
N ASN A 38 0.55 1.47 -8.79
CA ASN A 38 1.53 2.56 -8.73
C ASN A 38 2.83 2.14 -8.04
N LEU A 39 2.76 1.41 -6.92
CA LEU A 39 3.94 0.88 -6.24
C LEU A 39 4.73 -0.07 -7.14
N THR A 40 4.05 -1.02 -7.79
CA THR A 40 4.71 -1.95 -8.72
C THR A 40 5.45 -1.20 -9.82
N ARG A 41 4.83 -0.16 -10.41
CA ARG A 41 5.47 0.65 -11.44
C ARG A 41 6.71 1.38 -10.90
N LEU A 42 6.60 2.04 -9.74
CA LEU A 42 7.70 2.77 -9.13
C LEU A 42 8.89 1.85 -8.80
N VAL A 43 8.62 0.67 -8.22
CA VAL A 43 9.67 -0.30 -7.92
C VAL A 43 10.37 -0.76 -9.21
N LEU A 44 9.61 -1.10 -10.26
CA LEU A 44 10.19 -1.55 -11.52
C LEU A 44 10.98 -0.47 -12.27
N GLN A 45 10.78 0.81 -11.96
CA GLN A 45 11.53 1.93 -12.56
C GLN A 45 12.90 2.15 -11.92
N ILE A 46 13.22 1.51 -10.78
CA ILE A 46 14.51 1.65 -10.09
C ILE A 46 15.66 0.97 -10.86
N VAL A 47 15.34 -0.05 -11.65
CA VAL A 47 16.32 -0.81 -12.43
C VAL A 47 16.05 -0.62 -13.92
N GLU A 48 17.11 -0.49 -14.72
CA GLU A 48 16.99 -0.40 -16.19
C GLU A 48 16.41 -1.69 -16.79
N ASN A 49 16.95 -2.84 -16.36
CA ASN A 49 16.45 -4.14 -16.78
C ASN A 49 15.38 -4.64 -15.80
N LYS A 50 14.12 -4.52 -16.23
CA LYS A 50 12.90 -4.92 -15.50
C LYS A 50 12.85 -6.41 -15.11
N ARG A 51 13.73 -7.27 -15.66
CA ARG A 51 13.87 -8.67 -15.23
C ARG A 51 14.53 -8.82 -13.85
N HIS A 52 15.20 -7.79 -13.34
CA HIS A 52 15.80 -7.81 -12.00
C HIS A 52 14.83 -7.31 -10.91
N THR A 53 13.59 -7.80 -10.93
CA THR A 53 12.53 -7.36 -10.02
C THR A 53 12.92 -7.51 -8.55
N ASN A 54 13.61 -8.59 -8.17
CA ASN A 54 14.08 -8.80 -6.79
C ASN A 54 15.12 -7.76 -6.35
N LYS A 55 16.03 -7.37 -7.26
CA LYS A 55 17.01 -6.32 -7.00
C LYS A 55 16.33 -4.96 -6.84
N ALA A 56 15.39 -4.65 -7.73
CA ALA A 56 14.59 -3.43 -7.66
C ALA A 56 13.81 -3.33 -6.35
N MET A 57 13.24 -4.46 -5.92
CA MET A 57 12.52 -4.56 -4.65
C MET A 57 13.43 -4.33 -3.45
N ALA A 58 14.61 -4.95 -3.41
CA ALA A 58 15.57 -4.78 -2.32
C ALA A 58 16.05 -3.32 -2.18
N ILE A 59 16.40 -2.68 -3.30
CA ILE A 59 16.80 -1.26 -3.31
C ILE A 59 15.66 -0.37 -2.81
N TRP A 60 14.43 -0.62 -3.29
CA TRP A 60 13.26 0.13 -2.83
C TRP A 60 13.03 -0.04 -1.32
N GLU A 61 13.19 -1.26 -0.80
CA GLU A 61 13.06 -1.53 0.63
C GLU A 61 14.08 -0.77 1.46
N GLU A 62 15.34 -0.80 1.03
CA GLU A 62 16.43 -0.09 1.69
C GLU A 62 16.16 1.42 1.75
N HIS A 63 15.78 2.02 0.61
CA HIS A 63 15.46 3.45 0.54
C HIS A 63 14.24 3.84 1.39
N ASN A 64 13.33 2.91 1.65
CA ASN A 64 12.06 3.17 2.35
C ASN A 64 11.98 2.45 3.70
N ALA A 65 13.09 2.00 4.27
CA ALA A 65 13.13 1.13 5.44
C ALA A 65 12.33 1.68 6.64
N THR A 66 12.54 2.95 6.99
CA THR A 66 11.80 3.62 8.08
C THR A 66 10.29 3.69 7.81
N ALA A 67 9.91 3.94 6.55
CA ALA A 67 8.51 4.01 6.17
C ALA A 67 7.84 2.64 6.20
N LEU A 68 8.58 1.60 5.83
CA LEU A 68 8.15 0.20 5.91
C LEU A 68 8.02 -0.29 7.34
N GLN A 69 8.95 0.06 8.23
CA GLN A 69 8.85 -0.30 9.63
C GLN A 69 7.56 0.25 10.27
N ARG A 70 7.21 1.52 9.98
CA ARG A 70 5.94 2.10 10.42
C ARG A 70 4.74 1.35 9.83
N TYR A 71 4.79 1.07 8.53
CA TYR A 71 3.73 0.35 7.83
C TYR A 71 3.49 -1.04 8.44
N ASP A 72 4.56 -1.79 8.68
CA ASP A 72 4.51 -3.12 9.28
C ASP A 72 3.98 -3.06 10.72
N GLY A 73 4.35 -2.04 11.49
CA GLY A 73 3.81 -1.82 12.84
C GLY A 73 2.28 -1.65 12.85
N ILE A 74 1.76 -0.81 11.94
CA ILE A 74 0.32 -0.59 11.79
C ILE A 74 -0.40 -1.87 11.36
N LEU A 75 0.15 -2.59 10.39
CA LEU A 75 -0.46 -3.86 9.95
C LEU A 75 -0.44 -4.93 11.05
N ASN A 76 0.63 -5.00 11.83
CA ASN A 76 0.72 -5.94 12.95
C ASN A 76 -0.35 -5.63 13.99
N GLU A 77 -0.56 -4.35 14.33
CA GLU A 77 -1.63 -3.92 15.23
C GLU A 77 -3.01 -4.35 14.70
N PHE A 78 -3.27 -4.12 13.42
CA PHE A 78 -4.57 -4.43 12.83
C PHE A 78 -4.82 -5.94 12.68
N SER A 79 -3.78 -6.71 12.35
CA SER A 79 -3.90 -8.18 12.26
C SER A 79 -4.18 -8.84 13.61
N ALA A 80 -3.84 -8.19 14.73
CA ALA A 80 -4.17 -8.65 16.07
C ALA A 80 -5.61 -8.28 16.51
N MET A 81 -6.29 -7.39 15.78
CA MET A 81 -7.67 -7.01 16.10
C MET A 81 -8.64 -8.14 15.72
N ARG A 82 -9.67 -8.37 16.56
CA ARG A 82 -10.73 -9.34 16.26
C ARG A 82 -11.59 -8.96 15.05
N SER A 83 -11.73 -7.66 14.81
CA SER A 83 -12.46 -7.11 13.67
C SER A 83 -11.89 -5.75 13.31
N CYS A 84 -11.67 -5.50 12.02
CA CYS A 84 -11.32 -4.19 11.50
C CYS A 84 -12.58 -3.50 10.98
N ASP A 85 -12.88 -2.31 11.50
CA ASP A 85 -13.97 -1.50 10.99
C ASP A 85 -13.51 -0.61 9.83
N PHE A 86 -14.46 0.12 9.25
CA PHE A 86 -14.19 0.97 8.09
C PHE A 86 -13.08 2.02 8.35
N PRO A 87 -13.06 2.75 9.48
CA PRO A 87 -11.93 3.62 9.85
C PRO A 87 -10.58 2.91 9.85
N THR A 88 -10.45 1.76 10.52
CA THR A 88 -9.19 1.00 10.57
C THR A 88 -8.70 0.63 9.16
N ILE A 89 -9.60 0.15 8.32
CA ILE A 89 -9.28 -0.23 6.95
C ILE A 89 -8.88 0.98 6.10
N SER A 90 -9.54 2.13 6.31
CA SER A 90 -9.22 3.38 5.62
C SER A 90 -7.80 3.87 5.95
N VAL A 91 -7.37 3.69 7.21
CA VAL A 91 -5.98 3.96 7.63
C VAL A 91 -5.01 3.02 6.93
N ALA A 92 -5.31 1.72 6.86
CA ALA A 92 -4.45 0.74 6.17
C ALA A 92 -4.24 1.11 4.69
N VAL A 93 -5.31 1.44 3.96
CA VAL A 93 -5.23 1.87 2.55
C VAL A 93 -4.45 3.18 2.42
N SER A 94 -4.60 4.10 3.37
CA SER A 94 -3.89 5.39 3.38
C SER A 94 -2.39 5.22 3.62
N GLU A 95 -1.95 4.26 4.44
CA GLU A 95 -0.54 3.97 4.62
C GLU A 95 0.09 3.35 3.35
N VAL A 96 -0.66 2.54 2.59
CA VAL A 96 -0.20 2.10 1.25
C VAL A 96 -0.06 3.31 0.31
N ARG A 97 -1.03 4.23 0.31
CA ARG A 97 -0.96 5.48 -0.47
C ARG A 97 0.27 6.30 -0.07
N ARG A 98 0.62 6.34 1.22
CA ARG A 98 1.82 7.04 1.72
C ARG A 98 3.10 6.48 1.10
N LEU A 99 3.24 5.16 1.02
CA LEU A 99 4.37 4.50 0.35
C LEU A 99 4.46 4.87 -1.14
N VAL A 100 3.31 4.95 -1.84
CA VAL A 100 3.27 5.44 -3.24
C VAL A 100 3.83 6.86 -3.34
N GLN A 101 3.41 7.76 -2.45
CA GLN A 101 3.83 9.17 -2.50
C GLN A 101 5.33 9.34 -2.22
N LEU A 102 5.88 8.55 -1.30
CA LEU A 102 7.32 8.53 -1.05
C LEU A 102 8.09 8.07 -2.30
N GLY A 103 7.66 6.97 -2.93
CA GLY A 103 8.30 6.49 -4.16
C GLY A 103 8.23 7.50 -5.32
N LYS A 104 7.11 8.23 -5.46
CA LYS A 104 6.99 9.31 -6.46
C LYS A 104 7.96 10.46 -6.21
N ARG A 105 8.12 10.88 -4.96
CA ARG A 105 9.06 11.96 -4.58
C ARG A 105 10.50 11.58 -4.85
N GLU A 106 10.85 10.33 -4.57
CA GLU A 106 12.20 9.81 -4.83
C GLU A 106 12.49 9.78 -6.34
N HIS A 107 11.55 9.27 -7.15
CA HIS A 107 11.69 9.27 -8.60
C HIS A 107 11.87 10.69 -9.18
N ALA A 108 11.08 11.65 -8.71
CA ALA A 108 11.20 13.05 -9.12
C ALA A 108 12.53 13.70 -8.72
N ARG A 109 13.14 13.28 -7.60
CA ARG A 109 14.48 13.76 -7.20
C ARG A 109 15.58 13.23 -8.11
N ILE A 110 15.46 11.97 -8.53
CA ILE A 110 16.43 11.33 -9.44
C ILE A 110 16.36 11.97 -10.83
N GLU A 111 15.16 12.28 -11.35
CA GLU A 111 14.99 12.93 -12.66
C GLU A 111 15.47 14.39 -12.69
N ALA A 112 15.55 15.06 -11.54
CA ALA A 112 15.97 16.45 -11.41
C ALA A 112 17.48 16.63 -11.13
N SER A 113 18.22 15.53 -10.91
CA SER A 113 19.67 15.51 -10.65
C SER A 113 20.47 15.16 -11.88
#